data_AF-A0A1I3J7C8-F1
#
_entry.id   AF-A0A1I3J7C8-F1
#
_cell.length_a   1.000
_cell.length_b   1.000
_cell.length_c   1.000
_cell.angle_alpha   90.00
_cell.angle_beta   90.00
_cell.angle_gamma   90.00
#
_symmetry.space_group_name_H-M   'P 1'
#
loop_
_entity.id
_entity.type
_entity.pdbx_description
1 polymer ?
#
loop_
_entity_poly.entity_id
_entity_poly.type
_entity_poly.pdbx_seq_one_letter_code
_entity_poly.pdbx_strand_id
1 'polypeptide(L)'
;MPLLFVLAGASTFYAFGKRTAKKYIIERVLKLYIPFNVALILVIPVQTYLADIYFNNYSGNYFEHFKEFFVFTDFTGYDGHFTPAHTWFILYLFLISLITLPLLKLAYSKNFDLKTSRFMILKLLLIGVVLYFIKPIGSLGGKSIVEFMAWFLTGFFVFSDETFQEKTASWSIVTFPIFAILLIARCVMYKIQFFGPYWDVLTYIFTWSGILSLFGLGKKFLNFNSAFTKYFSQASYPLYILHQSVIVILGFFAAKYVMIPYILQYILLVLISFAITVGLFEIFRRNKITSFLLGMKSLKIKTPSAPAACKAQFQ
;
A
#
# COMPACT_ATOMS: atom_id res chain seq x y z
N MET A 1 3.34 -1.03 5.71
CA MET A 1 3.65 -1.69 4.41
C MET A 1 3.67 -3.23 4.49
N PRO A 2 4.34 -3.89 5.46
CA PRO A 2 4.38 -5.36 5.53
C PRO A 2 3.00 -6.05 5.46
N LEU A 3 2.02 -5.56 6.24
CA LEU A 3 0.63 -6.06 6.18
C LEU A 3 0.01 -5.99 4.78
N LEU A 4 0.30 -4.94 3.99
CA LEU A 4 -0.22 -4.83 2.63
C LEU A 4 0.37 -5.89 1.70
N PHE A 5 1.66 -6.25 1.86
CA PHE A 5 2.25 -7.37 1.13
C PHE A 5 1.65 -8.71 1.55
N VAL A 6 1.43 -8.93 2.85
CA VAL A 6 0.72 -10.12 3.36
C VAL A 6 -0.69 -10.23 2.76
N LEU A 7 -1.47 -9.14 2.80
CA LEU A 7 -2.81 -9.08 2.20
C LEU A 7 -2.78 -9.31 0.67
N ALA A 8 -1.79 -8.75 -0.02
CA ALA A 8 -1.63 -8.93 -1.47
C ALA A 8 -1.26 -10.39 -1.82
N GLY A 9 -0.45 -11.06 -1.00
CA GLY A 9 -0.14 -12.48 -1.11
C GLY A 9 -1.37 -13.36 -0.92
N ALA A 10 -2.12 -13.15 0.18
CA ALA A 10 -3.36 -13.88 0.45
C ALA A 10 -4.40 -13.68 -0.66
N SER A 11 -4.59 -12.43 -1.12
CA SER A 11 -5.48 -12.10 -2.24
C SER A 11 -5.05 -12.76 -3.56
N THR A 12 -3.73 -12.95 -3.75
CA THR A 12 -3.19 -13.60 -4.93
C THR A 12 -3.55 -15.09 -4.95
N PHE A 13 -3.49 -15.79 -3.80
CA PHE A 13 -3.90 -17.18 -3.68
C PHE A 13 -5.34 -17.40 -4.17
N TYR A 14 -6.29 -16.59 -3.70
CA TYR A 14 -7.69 -16.65 -4.12
C TYR A 14 -7.92 -16.31 -5.60
N ALA A 15 -6.98 -15.60 -6.23
CA ALA A 15 -7.06 -15.23 -7.65
C ALA A 15 -6.55 -16.32 -8.61
N PHE A 16 -5.64 -17.20 -8.17
CA PHE A 16 -4.99 -18.21 -9.03
C PHE A 16 -5.96 -19.29 -9.52
N GLY A 17 -6.98 -19.66 -8.75
CA GLY A 17 -7.99 -20.64 -9.16
C GLY A 17 -8.84 -20.23 -10.37
N LYS A 18 -8.72 -18.98 -10.84
CA LYS A 18 -9.57 -18.42 -11.92
C LYS A 18 -8.79 -17.91 -13.13
N ARG A 19 -7.45 -17.96 -13.13
CA ARG A 19 -6.62 -17.22 -14.12
C ARG A 19 -5.41 -17.99 -14.63
N THR A 20 -5.09 -17.80 -15.91
CA THR A 20 -3.82 -18.26 -16.49
C THR A 20 -2.67 -17.31 -16.14
N ALA A 21 -1.43 -17.80 -16.18
CA ALA A 21 -0.23 -17.00 -15.91
C ALA A 21 -0.15 -15.74 -16.79
N LYS A 22 -0.50 -15.85 -18.09
CA LYS A 22 -0.55 -14.71 -19.01
C LYS A 22 -1.54 -13.64 -18.54
N LYS A 23 -2.76 -14.04 -18.15
CA LYS A 23 -3.78 -13.11 -17.64
C LYS A 23 -3.32 -12.45 -16.33
N TYR A 24 -2.64 -13.20 -15.46
CA TYR A 24 -2.07 -12.66 -14.22
C TYR A 24 -1.04 -11.56 -14.50
N ILE A 25 -0.07 -11.80 -15.40
CA ILE A 25 0.95 -10.81 -15.76
C ILE A 25 0.31 -9.55 -16.36
N ILE A 26 -0.62 -9.71 -17.31
CA ILE A 26 -1.32 -8.58 -17.93
C ILE A 26 -2.05 -7.74 -16.87
N GLU A 27 -2.76 -8.37 -15.94
CA GLU A 27 -3.42 -7.65 -14.86
C GLU A 27 -2.43 -6.88 -13.97
N ARG A 28 -1.26 -7.46 -13.67
CA ARG A 28 -0.21 -6.78 -12.89
C ARG A 28 0.38 -5.60 -13.65
N VAL A 29 0.61 -5.72 -14.96
CA VAL A 29 1.06 -4.60 -15.79
C VAL A 29 0.04 -3.48 -15.79
N LEU A 30 -1.23 -3.79 -16.07
CA LEU A 30 -2.30 -2.79 -16.18
C LEU A 30 -2.63 -2.12 -14.84
N LYS A 31 -2.56 -2.86 -13.73
CA LYS A 31 -2.96 -2.34 -12.41
C LYS A 31 -1.81 -1.81 -11.58
N LEU A 32 -0.56 -2.17 -11.85
CA LEU A 32 0.58 -1.77 -11.02
C LEU A 32 1.62 -1.02 -11.84
N TYR A 33 2.10 -1.60 -12.94
CA TYR A 33 3.19 -1.00 -13.72
C TYR A 33 2.79 0.30 -14.42
N ILE A 34 1.64 0.32 -15.12
CA ILE A 34 1.16 1.55 -15.77
C ILE A 34 0.91 2.66 -14.74
N PRO A 35 0.13 2.44 -13.66
CA PRO A 35 -0.13 3.51 -12.70
C PRO A 35 1.12 3.96 -11.94
N PHE A 36 2.08 3.05 -11.71
CA PHE A 36 3.39 3.41 -11.15
C PHE A 36 4.12 4.41 -12.05
N ASN A 37 4.26 4.14 -13.35
CA ASN A 37 4.96 5.05 -14.26
C ASN A 37 4.23 6.39 -14.41
N VAL A 38 2.90 6.35 -14.45
CA VAL A 38 2.07 7.57 -14.46
C VAL A 38 2.33 8.41 -13.21
N ALA A 39 2.35 7.79 -12.03
CA ALA A 39 2.62 8.48 -10.79
C ALA A 39 4.06 9.00 -10.72
N LEU A 40 5.03 8.21 -11.20
CA LEU A 40 6.44 8.57 -11.26
C LEU A 40 6.68 9.82 -12.10
N ILE A 41 5.96 9.97 -13.22
CA ILE A 41 6.15 11.09 -14.13
C ILE A 41 5.25 12.29 -13.75
N LEU A 42 4.01 12.07 -13.31
CA LEU A 42 3.03 13.16 -13.15
C LEU A 42 2.77 13.58 -11.70
N VAL A 43 3.00 12.69 -10.73
CA VAL A 43 2.57 12.88 -9.35
C VAL A 43 3.76 13.14 -8.42
N ILE A 44 4.84 12.38 -8.59
CA ILE A 44 6.02 12.42 -7.72
C ILE A 44 6.87 13.69 -7.92
N PRO A 45 7.11 14.21 -9.13
CA PRO A 45 8.00 15.37 -9.31
C PRO A 45 7.49 16.63 -8.60
N VAL A 46 6.19 16.71 -8.33
CA VAL A 46 5.62 17.78 -7.49
C VAL A 46 6.10 17.68 -6.03
N GLN A 47 6.27 16.47 -5.52
CA GLN A 47 6.78 16.25 -4.16
C GLN A 47 8.25 16.65 -4.06
N THR A 48 9.08 16.23 -5.03
CA THR A 48 10.51 16.54 -5.02
C THR A 48 10.78 18.02 -5.26
N TYR A 49 10.00 18.68 -6.13
CA TYR A 49 10.06 20.13 -6.31
C TYR A 49 9.82 20.90 -5.01
N LEU A 50 8.77 20.53 -4.25
CA LEU A 50 8.48 21.18 -2.98
C LEU A 50 9.53 20.83 -1.91
N ALA A 51 10.07 19.61 -1.94
CA ALA A 51 11.16 19.22 -1.06
C ALA A 51 12.42 20.06 -1.34
N ASP A 52 12.76 20.26 -2.60
CA ASP A 52 13.95 21.02 -3.01
C ASP A 52 13.85 22.50 -2.63
N ILE A 53 12.67 23.10 -2.80
CA ILE A 53 12.39 24.46 -2.29
C ILE A 53 12.58 24.52 -0.76
N TYR A 54 12.10 23.51 -0.03
CA TYR A 54 12.09 23.53 1.43
C TYR A 54 13.46 23.23 2.04
N PHE A 55 14.19 22.25 1.52
CA PHE A 55 15.44 21.74 2.10
C PHE A 55 16.69 22.38 1.49
N ASN A 56 16.67 22.76 0.21
CA ASN A 56 17.87 23.24 -0.50
C ASN A 56 17.73 24.66 -1.05
N ASN A 57 16.62 25.35 -0.74
CA ASN A 57 16.34 26.73 -1.19
C ASN A 57 16.29 26.88 -2.71
N TYR A 58 15.78 25.87 -3.43
CA TYR A 58 15.54 25.97 -4.86
C TYR A 58 14.63 27.16 -5.18
N SER A 59 15.01 27.95 -6.19
CA SER A 59 14.34 29.20 -6.57
C SER A 59 13.92 29.26 -8.04
N GLY A 60 14.26 28.25 -8.84
CA GLY A 60 13.86 28.14 -10.25
C GLY A 60 12.38 27.77 -10.40
N ASN A 61 11.94 27.58 -11.64
CA ASN A 61 10.55 27.17 -11.90
C ASN A 61 10.39 25.64 -11.93
N TYR A 62 9.13 25.19 -11.90
CA TYR A 62 8.80 23.77 -11.89
C TYR A 62 9.28 23.01 -13.13
N PHE A 63 9.25 23.61 -14.32
CA PHE A 63 9.63 22.91 -15.56
C PHE A 63 11.14 22.70 -15.68
N GLU A 64 11.93 23.62 -15.11
CA GLU A 64 13.36 23.43 -14.92
C GLU A 64 13.63 22.28 -13.95
N HIS A 65 12.99 22.31 -12.77
CA HIS A 65 13.12 21.25 -11.77
C HIS A 65 12.63 19.90 -12.28
N PHE A 66 11.62 19.86 -13.16
CA PHE A 66 11.14 18.62 -13.76
C PHE A 66 12.24 17.88 -14.54
N LYS A 67 13.22 18.60 -15.10
CA LYS A 67 14.40 17.98 -15.73
C LYS A 67 15.36 17.45 -14.68
N GLU A 68 15.59 18.20 -13.61
CA GLU A 68 16.44 17.80 -12.48
C GLU A 68 15.93 16.53 -11.80
N PHE A 69 14.60 16.33 -11.74
CA PHE A 69 14.00 15.12 -11.18
C PHE A 69 14.55 13.81 -11.78
N PHE A 70 15.02 13.80 -13.04
CA PHE A 70 15.52 12.59 -13.68
C PHE A 70 17.01 12.30 -13.40
N VAL A 71 17.68 13.15 -12.63
CA VAL A 71 19.03 12.88 -12.12
C VAL A 71 18.93 11.88 -10.97
N PHE A 72 19.82 10.88 -10.94
CA PHE A 72 19.82 9.82 -9.94
C PHE A 72 20.86 10.10 -8.86
N THR A 73 20.41 10.17 -7.61
CA THR A 73 21.24 10.44 -6.42
C THR A 73 21.02 9.38 -5.33
N ASP A 74 20.39 9.75 -4.21
CA ASP A 74 20.21 8.92 -3.02
C ASP A 74 18.84 8.21 -2.94
N PHE A 75 17.96 8.47 -3.93
CA PHE A 75 16.59 7.96 -4.03
C PHE A 75 15.64 8.42 -2.91
N THR A 76 16.03 9.38 -2.07
CA THR A 76 15.17 9.96 -1.04
C THR A 76 14.23 11.01 -1.62
N GLY A 77 14.71 11.78 -2.60
CA GLY A 77 14.00 12.88 -3.25
C GLY A 77 13.93 14.16 -2.41
N TYR A 78 14.61 14.22 -1.27
CA TYR A 78 14.72 15.45 -0.47
C TYR A 78 15.64 16.49 -1.11
N ASP A 79 16.52 16.04 -2.00
CA ASP A 79 17.45 16.83 -2.80
C ASP A 79 16.85 17.26 -4.16
N GLY A 80 15.54 17.07 -4.38
CA GLY A 80 14.86 17.40 -5.64
C GLY A 80 14.94 16.33 -6.74
N HIS A 81 15.84 15.35 -6.57
CA HIS A 81 16.17 14.37 -7.59
C HIS A 81 15.26 13.12 -7.57
N PHE A 82 15.60 12.13 -8.39
CA PHE A 82 14.77 10.96 -8.65
C PHE A 82 14.44 10.18 -7.38
N THR A 83 13.14 9.91 -7.17
CA THR A 83 12.70 8.97 -6.15
C THR A 83 11.42 8.25 -6.59
N PRO A 84 11.23 6.97 -6.24
CA PRO A 84 9.92 6.33 -6.34
C PRO A 84 8.94 6.83 -5.26
N ALA A 85 9.37 7.73 -4.36
CA ALA A 85 8.61 8.30 -3.26
C ALA A 85 7.82 7.21 -2.51
N HIS A 86 6.50 7.37 -2.34
CA HIS A 86 5.62 6.36 -1.74
C HIS A 86 5.27 5.21 -2.65
N THR A 87 5.30 5.41 -3.97
CA THR A 87 4.86 4.43 -4.98
C THR A 87 5.78 3.22 -5.10
N TRP A 88 6.93 3.23 -4.41
CA TRP A 88 7.84 2.08 -4.28
C TRP A 88 7.11 0.79 -3.91
N PHE A 89 6.05 0.86 -3.09
CA PHE A 89 5.24 -0.30 -2.72
C PHE A 89 4.58 -0.95 -3.94
N ILE A 90 4.05 -0.16 -4.88
CA ILE A 90 3.48 -0.66 -6.14
C ILE A 90 4.55 -1.33 -6.98
N LEU A 91 5.72 -0.69 -7.13
CA LEU A 91 6.84 -1.24 -7.89
C LEU A 91 7.30 -2.58 -7.30
N TYR A 92 7.51 -2.64 -6.00
CA TYR A 92 7.93 -3.87 -5.31
C TYR A 92 6.87 -4.95 -5.46
N LEU A 93 5.58 -4.61 -5.29
CA LEU A 93 4.50 -5.56 -5.46
C LEU A 93 4.45 -6.11 -6.89
N PHE A 94 4.69 -5.27 -7.90
CA PHE A 94 4.80 -5.69 -9.29
C PHE A 94 5.96 -6.67 -9.49
N LEU A 95 7.18 -6.31 -9.11
CA LEU A 95 8.37 -7.14 -9.27
C LEU A 95 8.25 -8.48 -8.51
N ILE A 96 7.85 -8.43 -7.24
CA ILE A 96 7.62 -9.62 -6.41
C ILE A 96 6.57 -10.53 -7.04
N SER A 97 5.47 -9.97 -7.57
CA SER A 97 4.43 -10.78 -8.20
C SER A 97 4.90 -11.53 -9.45
N LEU A 98 5.85 -10.97 -10.20
CA LEU A 98 6.44 -11.63 -11.37
C LEU A 98 7.49 -12.67 -10.98
N ILE A 99 8.40 -12.31 -10.07
CA ILE A 99 9.49 -13.18 -9.62
C ILE A 99 8.93 -14.43 -8.93
N THR A 100 7.90 -14.27 -8.11
CA THR A 100 7.31 -15.39 -7.37
C THR A 100 6.37 -16.26 -8.22
N LEU A 101 5.93 -15.80 -9.40
CA LEU A 101 4.93 -16.47 -10.23
C LEU A 101 5.23 -17.96 -10.51
N PRO A 102 6.46 -18.39 -10.86
CA PRO A 102 6.77 -19.80 -11.09
C PRO A 102 6.55 -20.64 -9.83
N LEU A 103 7.01 -20.13 -8.67
CA LEU A 103 6.85 -20.78 -7.37
C LEU A 103 5.36 -20.89 -6.99
N LEU A 104 4.59 -19.81 -7.14
CA LEU A 104 3.16 -19.81 -6.82
C LEU A 104 2.39 -20.80 -7.67
N LYS A 105 2.70 -20.88 -8.98
CA LYS A 105 2.06 -21.83 -9.90
C LYS A 105 2.37 -23.27 -9.51
N LEU A 106 3.62 -23.57 -9.20
CA LEU A 106 4.05 -24.89 -8.75
C LEU A 106 3.31 -25.29 -7.46
N ALA A 107 3.32 -24.41 -6.46
CA ALA A 107 2.64 -24.63 -5.19
C ALA A 107 1.14 -24.86 -5.35
N TYR A 108 0.47 -24.03 -6.16
CA TYR A 108 -0.96 -24.17 -6.42
C TYR A 108 -1.28 -25.48 -7.16
N SER A 109 -0.48 -25.85 -8.16
CA SER A 109 -0.70 -27.08 -8.94
C SER A 109 -0.53 -28.37 -8.13
N LYS A 110 0.37 -28.35 -7.14
CA LYS A 110 0.68 -29.51 -6.31
C LYS A 110 -0.23 -29.62 -5.07
N ASN A 111 -1.26 -28.77 -4.94
CA ASN A 111 -2.04 -28.60 -3.71
C ASN A 111 -1.11 -28.57 -2.50
N PHE A 112 -0.10 -27.69 -2.54
CA PHE A 112 0.92 -27.63 -1.50
C PHE A 112 0.26 -27.21 -0.19
N ASP A 113 -0.16 -28.22 0.56
CA ASP A 113 -0.90 -28.07 1.80
C ASP A 113 0.12 -27.83 2.90
N LEU A 114 0.38 -26.56 3.18
CA LEU A 114 1.05 -26.16 4.41
C LEU A 114 0.06 -26.30 5.56
N LYS A 115 -0.44 -27.52 5.79
CA LYS A 115 -1.32 -27.85 6.91
C LYS A 115 -0.78 -27.17 8.14
N THR A 116 -1.66 -26.41 8.77
CA THR A 116 -1.49 -25.70 10.04
C THR A 116 -0.98 -26.66 11.12
N SER A 117 0.33 -26.92 11.11
CA SER A 117 1.00 -27.85 12.02
C SER A 117 1.07 -27.25 13.42
N ARG A 118 1.20 -28.10 14.46
CA ARG A 118 1.36 -27.69 15.88
C ARG A 118 2.47 -26.64 16.11
N PHE A 119 3.43 -26.51 15.18
CA PHE A 119 4.57 -25.58 15.23
C PHE A 119 4.41 -24.31 14.36
N MET A 120 3.19 -23.94 13.98
CA MET A 120 2.95 -22.80 13.10
C MET A 120 3.48 -21.47 13.64
N ILE A 121 3.31 -21.22 14.94
CA ILE A 121 3.84 -20.01 15.61
C ILE A 121 5.37 -19.99 15.54
N LEU A 122 6.03 -21.13 15.78
CA LEU A 122 7.49 -21.27 15.66
C LEU A 122 7.97 -21.03 14.22
N LYS A 123 7.26 -21.54 13.21
CA LYS A 123 7.57 -21.26 11.79
C LYS A 123 7.42 -19.78 11.45
N LEU A 124 6.39 -19.11 11.97
CA LEU A 124 6.17 -17.68 11.75
C LEU A 124 7.22 -16.80 12.46
N LEU A 125 7.59 -17.17 13.70
CA LEU A 125 8.69 -16.53 14.41
C LEU A 125 10.03 -16.74 13.70
N LEU A 126 10.27 -17.94 13.17
CA LEU A 126 11.47 -18.25 12.38
C LEU A 126 11.51 -17.41 11.10
N ILE A 127 10.37 -17.19 10.42
CA ILE A 127 10.29 -16.26 9.28
C ILE A 127 10.69 -14.85 9.74
N GLY A 128 10.19 -14.37 10.88
CA GLY A 128 10.58 -13.06 11.43
C GLY A 128 12.08 -12.92 11.72
N VAL A 129 12.70 -13.95 12.28
CA VAL A 129 14.15 -13.97 12.56
C VAL A 129 14.96 -14.06 11.27
N VAL A 130 14.56 -14.90 10.33
CA VAL A 130 15.20 -15.04 9.02
C VAL A 130 15.11 -13.72 8.24
N LEU A 131 13.98 -13.01 8.33
CA LEU A 131 13.78 -11.70 7.71
C LEU A 131 14.77 -10.64 8.23
N TYR A 132 15.09 -10.66 9.52
CA TYR A 132 16.10 -9.76 10.09
C TYR A 132 17.46 -9.95 9.42
N PHE A 133 17.89 -11.19 9.20
CA PHE A 133 19.18 -11.49 8.57
C PHE A 133 19.19 -11.25 7.04
N ILE A 134 18.02 -11.34 6.39
CA ILE A 134 17.90 -11.15 4.94
C ILE A 134 17.70 -9.67 4.56
N LYS A 135 17.29 -8.80 5.50
CA LYS A 135 17.06 -7.35 5.27
C LYS A 135 18.19 -6.65 4.49
N PRO A 136 19.49 -6.90 4.73
CA PRO A 136 20.55 -6.23 3.96
C PRO A 136 20.54 -6.61 2.46
N ILE A 137 20.01 -7.79 2.13
CA ILE A 137 20.02 -8.34 0.77
C ILE A 137 18.95 -7.62 -0.06
N GLY A 138 19.38 -7.03 -1.18
CA GLY A 138 18.49 -6.33 -2.12
C GLY A 138 17.79 -5.10 -1.50
N SER A 139 18.45 -4.44 -0.55
CA SER A 139 17.98 -3.18 0.03
C SER A 139 18.28 -2.01 -0.91
N LEU A 140 17.23 -1.33 -1.37
CA LEU A 140 17.32 -0.08 -2.13
C LEU A 140 16.57 1.01 -1.35
N GLY A 141 17.24 2.12 -1.04
CA GLY A 141 16.66 3.21 -0.22
C GLY A 141 16.14 2.74 1.14
N GLY A 142 16.84 1.79 1.78
CA GLY A 142 16.46 1.19 3.07
C GLY A 142 15.30 0.18 3.01
N LYS A 143 14.87 -0.24 1.82
CA LYS A 143 13.73 -1.14 1.62
C LYS A 143 14.19 -2.42 0.93
N SER A 144 14.17 -3.55 1.63
CA SER A 144 14.59 -4.85 1.09
C SER A 144 13.50 -5.50 0.24
N ILE A 145 13.76 -5.71 -1.05
CA ILE A 145 12.84 -6.45 -1.92
C ILE A 145 12.63 -7.89 -1.43
N VAL A 146 13.68 -8.51 -0.89
CA VAL A 146 13.62 -9.91 -0.42
C VAL A 146 12.79 -10.01 0.85
N GLU A 147 12.91 -9.04 1.76
CA GLU A 147 12.05 -8.97 2.95
C GLU A 147 10.57 -8.86 2.57
N PHE A 148 10.22 -7.94 1.67
CA PHE A 148 8.83 -7.77 1.21
C PHE A 148 8.34 -8.96 0.39
N MET A 149 9.22 -9.65 -0.32
CA MET A 149 8.91 -10.92 -1.00
C MET A 149 8.51 -11.99 0.00
N ALA A 150 9.25 -12.14 1.09
CA ALA A 150 8.92 -13.08 2.14
C ALA A 150 7.59 -12.72 2.83
N TRP A 151 7.32 -11.44 3.12
CA TRP A 151 6.00 -11.02 3.61
C TRP A 151 4.86 -11.38 2.65
N PHE A 152 5.07 -11.18 1.35
CA PHE A 152 4.10 -11.56 0.33
C PHE A 152 3.88 -13.07 0.27
N LEU A 153 4.95 -13.87 0.33
CA LEU A 153 4.86 -15.33 0.34
C LEU A 153 4.19 -15.84 1.62
N THR A 154 4.48 -15.27 2.79
CA THR A 154 3.74 -15.55 4.02
C THR A 154 2.25 -15.29 3.85
N GLY A 155 1.89 -14.19 3.19
CA GLY A 155 0.52 -13.91 2.78
C GLY A 155 -0.11 -15.04 1.97
N PHE A 156 0.58 -15.47 0.91
CA PHE A 156 0.10 -16.49 -0.01
C PHE A 156 -0.01 -17.89 0.61
N PHE A 157 0.95 -18.26 1.45
CA PHE A 157 1.10 -19.62 1.98
C PHE A 157 0.47 -19.84 3.35
N VAL A 158 0.32 -18.77 4.14
CA VAL A 158 -0.12 -18.86 5.53
C VAL A 158 -1.44 -18.15 5.73
N PHE A 159 -1.52 -16.87 5.34
CA PHE A 159 -2.73 -16.05 5.57
C PHE A 159 -3.86 -16.35 4.58
N SER A 160 -3.63 -17.21 3.58
CA SER A 160 -4.68 -17.73 2.70
C SER A 160 -5.46 -18.89 3.31
N ASP A 161 -4.94 -19.55 4.35
CA ASP A 161 -5.60 -20.66 5.05
C ASP A 161 -6.71 -20.14 5.98
N GLU A 162 -7.94 -20.60 5.78
CA GLU A 162 -9.10 -20.17 6.56
C GLU A 162 -8.95 -20.50 8.05
N THR A 163 -8.40 -21.68 8.37
CA THR A 163 -8.17 -22.09 9.77
C THR A 163 -7.20 -21.15 10.48
N PHE A 164 -6.12 -20.76 9.82
CA PHE A 164 -5.19 -19.78 10.37
C PHE A 164 -5.81 -18.40 10.53
N GLN A 165 -6.64 -17.97 9.58
CA GLN A 165 -7.33 -16.70 9.71
C GLN A 165 -8.29 -16.68 10.91
N GLU A 166 -9.02 -17.77 11.17
CA GLU A 166 -9.87 -17.89 12.38
C GLU A 166 -9.04 -17.82 13.67
N LYS A 167 -7.90 -18.53 13.72
CA LYS A 167 -6.97 -18.44 14.88
C LYS A 167 -6.41 -17.03 15.06
N THR A 168 -6.05 -16.37 13.96
CA THR A 168 -5.53 -14.99 14.00
C THR A 168 -6.61 -14.03 14.49
N ALA A 169 -7.88 -14.24 14.11
CA ALA A 169 -9.01 -13.45 14.60
C ALA A 169 -9.27 -13.64 16.10
N SER A 170 -9.05 -14.84 16.66
CA SER A 170 -9.17 -15.03 18.11
C SER A 170 -7.98 -14.44 18.89
N TRP A 171 -6.76 -14.57 18.36
CA TRP A 171 -5.55 -13.97 18.94
C TRP A 171 -5.49 -12.44 18.81
N SER A 172 -6.35 -11.84 17.98
CA SER A 172 -6.34 -10.39 17.75
C SER A 172 -6.59 -9.58 19.02
N ILE A 173 -7.34 -10.14 19.98
CA ILE A 173 -7.62 -9.49 21.28
C ILE A 173 -6.37 -9.39 22.17
N VAL A 174 -5.43 -10.33 22.02
CA VAL A 174 -4.16 -10.35 22.77
C VAL A 174 -3.06 -9.61 22.01
N THR A 175 -2.98 -9.82 20.70
CA THR A 175 -1.95 -9.20 19.85
C THR A 175 -2.15 -7.70 19.66
N PHE A 176 -3.39 -7.18 19.74
CA PHE A 176 -3.65 -5.75 19.60
C PHE A 176 -3.11 -4.91 20.78
N PRO A 177 -3.35 -5.24 22.06
CA PRO A 177 -2.68 -4.57 23.18
C PRO A 177 -1.15 -4.60 23.07
N ILE A 178 -0.57 -5.75 22.68
CA ILE A 178 0.87 -5.88 22.46
C ILE A 178 1.33 -4.90 21.37
N PHE A 179 0.63 -4.86 20.23
CA PHE A 179 0.91 -3.93 19.15
C PHE A 179 0.82 -2.46 19.60
N ALA A 180 -0.19 -2.09 20.39
CA ALA A 180 -0.36 -0.74 20.91
C ALA A 180 0.75 -0.34 21.91
N ILE A 181 1.13 -1.24 22.81
CA ILE A 181 2.25 -1.02 23.75
C ILE A 181 3.55 -0.84 22.98
N LEU A 182 3.81 -1.69 21.97
CA LEU A 182 5.01 -1.59 21.14
C LEU A 182 5.03 -0.32 20.29
N LEU A 183 3.86 0.17 19.84
CA LEU A 183 3.77 1.46 19.17
C LEU A 183 4.24 2.60 20.08
N ILE A 184 3.73 2.64 21.31
CA ILE A 184 4.12 3.66 22.31
C ILE A 184 5.60 3.53 22.64
N ALA A 185 6.09 2.31 22.92
CA ALA A 185 7.49 2.04 23.21
C ALA A 185 8.40 2.55 22.08
N ARG A 186 8.03 2.33 20.82
CA ARG A 186 8.79 2.83 19.67
C ARG A 186 8.75 4.35 19.56
N CYS A 187 7.62 4.99 19.83
CA CYS A 187 7.54 6.46 19.88
C CYS A 187 8.49 7.03 20.96
N VAL A 188 8.54 6.39 22.13
CA VAL A 188 9.44 6.77 23.22
C VAL A 188 10.89 6.57 22.81
N MET A 189 11.26 5.38 22.30
CA MET A 189 12.61 5.07 21.82
C MET A 189 13.10 6.05 20.75
N TYR A 190 12.22 6.41 19.80
CA TYR A 190 12.54 7.41 18.78
C TYR A 190 12.81 8.78 19.41
N LYS A 191 11.97 9.21 20.37
CA LYS A 191 12.15 10.49 21.06
C LYS A 191 13.48 10.57 21.82
N ILE A 192 13.89 9.48 22.47
CA ILE A 192 15.18 9.41 23.18
C ILE A 192 16.36 9.01 22.28
N GLN A 193 16.15 8.92 20.96
CA GLN A 193 17.16 8.54 19.95
C GLN A 193 17.84 7.19 20.26
N PHE A 194 17.11 6.26 20.88
CA PHE A 194 17.61 4.94 21.22
C PHE A 194 17.52 4.00 20.02
N PHE A 195 18.59 4.04 19.21
CA PHE A 195 18.77 3.19 18.04
C PHE A 195 19.79 2.07 18.30
N GLY A 196 19.70 0.99 17.52
CA GLY A 196 20.58 -0.17 17.63
C GLY A 196 19.84 -1.50 17.49
N PRO A 197 20.47 -2.63 17.84
CA PRO A 197 19.88 -3.96 17.64
C PRO A 197 18.51 -4.13 18.33
N TYR A 198 18.32 -3.52 19.51
CA TYR A 198 17.04 -3.52 20.22
C TYR A 198 15.92 -2.82 19.43
N TRP A 199 16.24 -1.72 18.75
CA TRP A 199 15.28 -1.01 17.88
C TRP A 199 14.84 -1.90 16.71
N ASP A 200 15.77 -2.60 16.07
CA ASP A 200 15.44 -3.50 14.98
C ASP A 200 14.61 -4.70 15.46
N VAL A 201 15.02 -5.38 16.54
CA VAL A 201 14.26 -6.51 17.10
C VAL A 201 12.84 -6.09 17.47
N LEU A 202 12.68 -4.97 18.19
CA LEU A 202 11.36 -4.44 18.51
C LEU A 202 10.56 -4.05 17.27
N THR A 203 11.22 -3.57 16.20
CA THR A 203 10.56 -3.28 14.92
C THR A 203 9.95 -4.54 14.30
N TYR A 204 10.63 -5.69 14.37
CA TYR A 204 10.09 -6.96 13.86
C TYR A 204 8.94 -7.47 14.73
N ILE A 205 9.05 -7.41 16.06
CA ILE A 205 7.96 -7.83 16.98
C ILE A 205 6.74 -6.91 16.81
N PHE A 206 6.97 -5.59 16.69
CA PHE A 206 5.93 -4.60 16.38
C PHE A 206 5.26 -4.90 15.04
N THR A 207 6.05 -5.21 14.01
CA THR A 207 5.52 -5.51 12.67
C THR A 207 4.66 -6.77 12.68
N TRP A 208 5.15 -7.85 13.31
CA TRP A 208 4.40 -9.10 13.41
C TRP A 208 3.13 -8.98 14.24
N SER A 209 3.20 -8.36 15.41
CA SER A 209 2.02 -8.11 16.25
C SER A 209 1.00 -7.22 15.53
N GLY A 210 1.46 -6.22 14.79
CA GLY A 210 0.62 -5.38 13.92
C GLY A 210 -0.05 -6.16 12.79
N ILE A 211 0.68 -7.07 12.12
CA ILE A 211 0.10 -7.92 11.07
C ILE A 211 -0.99 -8.81 11.67
N LEU A 212 -0.70 -9.55 12.74
CA LEU A 212 -1.65 -10.47 13.36
C LEU A 212 -2.89 -9.74 13.91
N SER A 213 -2.68 -8.63 14.63
CA SER A 213 -3.76 -7.86 15.23
C SER A 213 -4.65 -7.21 14.19
N LEU A 214 -4.10 -6.44 13.25
CA LEU A 214 -4.89 -5.72 12.25
C LEU A 214 -5.56 -6.66 11.25
N PHE A 215 -4.89 -7.75 10.84
CA PHE A 215 -5.51 -8.75 9.99
C PHE A 215 -6.68 -9.45 10.73
N GLY A 216 -6.45 -9.90 11.96
CA GLY A 216 -7.47 -10.59 12.77
C GLY A 216 -8.67 -9.71 13.11
N LEU A 217 -8.43 -8.47 13.54
CA LEU A 217 -9.49 -7.48 13.78
C LEU A 217 -10.23 -7.12 12.48
N GLY A 218 -9.51 -7.00 11.37
CA GLY A 218 -10.10 -6.80 10.04
C GLY A 218 -11.06 -7.93 9.68
N LYS A 219 -10.67 -9.18 9.91
CA LYS A 219 -11.56 -10.33 9.71
C LYS A 219 -12.78 -10.31 10.64
N LYS A 220 -12.60 -10.00 11.92
CA LYS A 220 -13.67 -10.03 12.93
C LYS A 220 -14.69 -8.90 12.78
N PHE A 221 -14.22 -7.69 12.50
CA PHE A 221 -15.04 -6.47 12.57
C PHE A 221 -15.24 -5.77 11.22
N LEU A 222 -14.36 -5.99 10.25
CA LEU A 222 -14.38 -5.28 8.96
C LEU A 222 -14.78 -6.19 7.77
N ASN A 223 -15.19 -7.43 8.02
CA ASN A 223 -15.64 -8.35 6.99
C ASN A 223 -17.14 -8.21 6.69
N PHE A 224 -17.53 -7.03 6.21
CA PHE A 224 -18.90 -6.75 5.80
C PHE A 224 -18.94 -6.09 4.41
N ASN A 225 -20.10 -6.18 3.75
CA ASN A 225 -20.28 -5.67 2.39
C ASN A 225 -21.38 -4.60 2.35
N SER A 226 -20.98 -3.34 2.45
CA SER A 226 -21.86 -2.17 2.36
C SER A 226 -21.56 -1.33 1.10
N ALA A 227 -22.46 -0.42 0.72
CA ALA A 227 -22.22 0.53 -0.38
C ALA A 227 -20.90 1.32 -0.18
N PHE A 228 -20.63 1.72 1.06
CA PHE A 228 -19.38 2.39 1.45
C PHE A 228 -18.15 1.52 1.16
N THR A 229 -18.14 0.26 1.62
CA THR A 229 -17.00 -0.65 1.38
C THR A 229 -16.79 -0.94 -0.10
N LYS A 230 -17.86 -1.10 -0.90
CA LYS A 230 -17.76 -1.30 -2.35
C LYS A 230 -17.16 -0.11 -3.08
N TYR A 231 -17.55 1.10 -2.67
CA TYR A 231 -17.01 2.35 -3.20
C TYR A 231 -15.52 2.47 -2.87
N PHE A 232 -15.15 2.40 -1.59
CA PHE A 232 -13.76 2.62 -1.16
C PHE A 232 -12.82 1.48 -1.56
N SER A 233 -13.32 0.26 -1.75
CA SER A 233 -12.51 -0.83 -2.33
C SER A 233 -12.00 -0.47 -3.73
N GLN A 234 -12.83 0.20 -4.54
CA GLN A 234 -12.45 0.65 -5.89
C GLN A 234 -11.59 1.91 -5.84
N ALA A 235 -11.88 2.81 -4.90
CA ALA A 235 -11.14 4.07 -4.74
C ALA A 235 -9.75 3.90 -4.09
N SER A 236 -9.55 2.86 -3.28
CA SER A 236 -8.35 2.67 -2.45
C SER A 236 -7.04 2.82 -3.22
N TYR A 237 -6.96 2.26 -4.43
CA TYR A 237 -5.75 2.27 -5.24
C TYR A 237 -5.45 3.66 -5.86
N PRO A 238 -6.39 4.33 -6.55
CA PRO A 238 -6.22 5.74 -6.94
C PRO A 238 -5.94 6.69 -5.77
N LEU A 239 -6.64 6.53 -4.64
CA LEU A 239 -6.40 7.34 -3.44
C LEU A 239 -4.96 7.16 -2.95
N TYR A 240 -4.47 5.91 -2.93
CA TYR A 240 -3.08 5.62 -2.59
C TYR A 240 -2.08 6.31 -3.54
N ILE A 241 -2.36 6.40 -4.84
CA ILE A 241 -1.46 7.10 -5.78
C ILE A 241 -1.42 8.61 -5.46
N LEU A 242 -2.58 9.22 -5.24
CA LEU A 242 -2.73 10.67 -5.19
C LEU A 242 -2.47 11.30 -3.81
N HIS A 243 -2.81 10.59 -2.73
CA HIS A 243 -2.87 11.19 -1.39
C HIS A 243 -1.57 11.83 -0.94
N GLN A 244 -0.41 11.22 -1.23
CA GLN A 244 0.85 11.73 -0.69
C GLN A 244 1.22 13.08 -1.29
N SER A 245 1.04 13.31 -2.60
CA SER A 245 1.32 14.63 -3.17
C SER A 245 0.40 15.70 -2.61
N VAL A 246 -0.88 15.38 -2.36
CA VAL A 246 -1.81 16.29 -1.68
C VAL A 246 -1.33 16.60 -0.27
N ILE A 247 -0.91 15.58 0.49
CA ILE A 247 -0.37 15.74 1.85
C ILE A 247 0.90 16.61 1.83
N VAL A 248 1.82 16.39 0.89
CA VAL A 248 3.07 17.15 0.78
C VAL A 248 2.79 18.62 0.43
N ILE A 249 1.90 18.88 -0.54
CA ILE A 249 1.49 20.25 -0.89
C ILE A 249 0.89 20.96 0.34
N LEU A 250 -0.11 20.35 0.98
CA LEU A 250 -0.75 20.94 2.15
C LEU A 250 0.23 21.10 3.32
N GLY A 251 1.09 20.10 3.55
CA GLY A 251 2.10 20.12 4.59
C GLY A 251 3.12 21.24 4.39
N PHE A 252 3.58 21.46 3.16
CA PHE A 252 4.50 22.55 2.79
C PHE A 252 3.90 23.92 3.12
N PHE A 253 2.65 24.19 2.67
CA PHE A 253 1.99 25.45 2.95
C PHE A 253 1.62 25.61 4.44
N ALA A 254 1.16 24.54 5.08
CA ALA A 254 0.81 24.58 6.49
C ALA A 254 2.04 24.86 7.37
N ALA A 255 3.18 24.22 7.09
CA ALA A 255 4.42 24.43 7.83
C ALA A 255 4.97 25.86 7.65
N LYS A 256 4.73 26.48 6.49
CA LYS A 256 5.28 27.81 6.18
C LYS A 256 4.39 28.97 6.63
N TYR A 257 3.07 28.81 6.58
CA TYR A 257 2.14 29.94 6.70
C TYR A 257 1.07 29.78 7.81
N VAL A 258 0.91 28.59 8.41
CA VAL A 258 -0.18 28.33 9.35
C VAL A 258 0.37 28.18 10.77
N MET A 259 0.05 29.16 11.63
CA MET A 259 0.47 29.19 13.03
C MET A 259 -0.68 28.82 13.96
N ILE A 260 -1.00 27.52 14.05
CA ILE A 260 -2.04 26.97 14.94
C ILE A 260 -1.47 25.82 15.79
N PRO A 261 -2.14 25.37 16.86
CA PRO A 261 -1.66 24.24 17.66
C PRO A 261 -1.45 22.98 16.82
N TYR A 262 -0.34 22.27 17.05
CA TYR A 262 0.08 21.12 16.22
C TYR A 262 -0.98 20.03 16.08
N ILE A 263 -1.77 19.77 17.13
CA ILE A 263 -2.85 18.78 17.11
C ILE A 263 -3.94 19.21 16.11
N LEU A 264 -4.33 20.49 16.15
CA LEU A 264 -5.33 21.02 15.24
C LEU A 264 -4.81 21.05 13.80
N GLN A 265 -3.54 21.43 13.60
CA GLN A 265 -2.89 21.38 12.30
C GLN A 265 -2.88 19.96 11.72
N TYR A 266 -2.55 18.95 12.54
CA TYR A 266 -2.59 17.55 12.12
C TYR A 266 -4.01 17.09 11.75
N ILE A 267 -5.01 17.38 12.60
CA ILE A 267 -6.41 17.00 12.33
C ILE A 267 -6.90 17.63 11.01
N LEU A 268 -6.66 18.93 10.83
CA LEU A 268 -7.04 19.64 9.61
C LEU A 268 -6.31 19.08 8.38
N LEU A 269 -5.01 18.80 8.50
CA LEU A 269 -4.24 18.21 7.40
C LEU A 269 -4.82 16.85 7.00
N VAL A 270 -5.16 15.99 7.94
CA VAL A 270 -5.79 14.69 7.66
C VAL A 270 -7.15 14.85 6.98
N LEU A 271 -8.03 15.70 7.52
CA LEU A 271 -9.38 15.87 6.99
C LEU A 271 -9.37 16.53 5.60
N ILE A 272 -8.60 17.60 5.43
CA ILE A 272 -8.51 18.35 4.17
C ILE A 272 -7.82 17.51 3.10
N SER A 273 -6.70 16.84 3.43
CA SER A 273 -6.01 15.98 2.47
C SER A 273 -6.90 14.82 2.01
N PHE A 274 -7.64 14.20 2.94
CA PHE A 274 -8.60 13.15 2.59
C PHE A 274 -9.70 13.67 1.67
N ALA A 275 -10.33 14.80 2.01
CA ALA A 275 -11.39 15.39 1.20
C ALA A 275 -10.90 15.77 -0.21
N ILE A 276 -9.74 16.42 -0.32
CA ILE A 276 -9.14 16.79 -1.62
C ILE A 276 -8.79 15.54 -2.42
N THR A 277 -8.19 14.52 -1.80
CA THR A 277 -7.82 13.28 -2.51
C THR A 277 -9.05 12.55 -3.04
N VAL A 278 -10.14 12.48 -2.25
CA VAL A 278 -11.42 11.91 -2.70
C VAL A 278 -12.03 12.75 -3.84
N GLY A 279 -11.96 14.09 -3.74
CA GLY A 279 -12.40 14.99 -4.81
C GLY A 279 -11.63 14.78 -6.12
N LEU A 280 -10.30 14.67 -6.06
CA LEU A 280 -9.45 14.36 -7.20
C LEU A 280 -9.78 12.99 -7.81
N PHE A 281 -9.99 11.98 -6.97
CA PHE A 281 -10.45 10.67 -7.43
C PHE A 281 -11.81 10.76 -8.17
N GLU A 282 -12.78 11.50 -7.64
CA GLU A 282 -14.08 11.72 -8.26
C GLU A 282 -13.99 12.45 -9.61
N ILE A 283 -13.02 13.36 -9.77
CA ILE A 283 -12.75 14.04 -11.04
C ILE A 283 -12.10 13.05 -12.02
N PHE A 284 -11.01 12.39 -11.62
CA PHE A 284 -10.24 11.51 -12.50
C PHE A 284 -10.97 10.23 -12.89
N ARG A 285 -11.93 9.75 -12.09
CA ARG A 285 -12.72 8.57 -12.48
C ARG A 285 -13.76 8.87 -13.57
N ARG A 286 -14.12 10.14 -13.81
CA ARG A 286 -15.10 10.54 -14.83
C ARG A 286 -14.55 10.42 -16.25
N ASN A 287 -13.24 10.65 -16.42
CA ASN A 287 -12.57 10.51 -17.71
C ASN A 287 -11.95 9.11 -17.85
N LYS A 288 -12.22 8.45 -18.99
CA LYS A 288 -11.75 7.08 -19.27
C LYS A 288 -10.22 6.98 -19.31
N ILE A 289 -9.54 8.01 -19.79
CA ILE A 289 -8.07 8.03 -19.89
C ILE A 289 -7.46 8.09 -18.50
N THR A 290 -7.81 9.09 -17.70
CA THR A 290 -7.31 9.23 -16.32
C THR A 290 -7.72 8.04 -15.45
N SER A 291 -8.91 7.49 -15.68
CA SER A 291 -9.37 6.27 -15.01
C SER A 291 -8.44 5.08 -15.31
N PHE A 292 -8.11 4.87 -16.59
CA PHE A 292 -7.17 3.83 -17.02
C PHE A 292 -5.76 4.06 -16.47
N LEU A 293 -5.24 5.28 -16.55
CA LEU A 293 -3.89 5.64 -16.08
C LEU A 293 -3.73 5.42 -14.58
N LEU A 294 -4.80 5.57 -13.78
CA LEU A 294 -4.80 5.28 -12.34
C LEU A 294 -5.09 3.80 -12.01
N GLY A 295 -5.14 2.91 -13.01
CA GLY A 295 -5.32 1.47 -12.81
C GLY A 295 -6.75 1.08 -12.43
N MET A 296 -7.73 1.97 -12.61
CA MET A 296 -9.13 1.64 -12.38
C MET A 296 -9.65 0.75 -13.49
N LYS A 297 -10.50 -0.21 -13.13
CA LYS A 297 -11.27 -0.96 -14.11
C LYS A 297 -12.29 0.02 -14.69
N SER A 298 -12.20 0.33 -16.00
CA SER A 298 -13.17 1.21 -16.68
C SER A 298 -14.57 0.85 -16.23
N LEU A 299 -15.18 1.73 -15.43
CA LEU A 299 -16.58 1.58 -15.08
C LEU A 299 -17.33 1.62 -16.40
N LYS A 300 -18.06 0.56 -16.73
CA LYS A 300 -19.10 0.67 -17.76
C LYS A 300 -20.03 1.76 -17.23
N ILE A 301 -19.95 2.95 -17.83
CA ILE A 301 -20.89 4.03 -17.58
C ILE A 301 -22.26 3.40 -17.87
N LYS A 302 -23.08 3.18 -16.84
CA LYS A 302 -24.50 2.93 -17.06
C LYS A 302 -25.02 4.21 -17.70
N THR A 303 -25.18 4.20 -19.01
CA THR A 303 -26.04 5.18 -19.68
C THR A 303 -27.39 5.14 -18.96
N PRO A 304 -28.02 6.29 -18.66
CA PRO A 304 -29.37 6.29 -18.10
C PRO A 304 -30.24 5.45 -19.05
N SER A 305 -30.90 4.43 -18.52
CA SER A 305 -31.94 3.72 -19.25
C SER A 305 -32.96 4.76 -19.68
N ALA A 306 -33.17 4.89 -20.99
CA ALA A 306 -34.23 5.72 -21.56
C ALA A 306 -35.55 5.41 -20.83
N PRO A 307 -36.42 6.41 -20.56
CA PRO A 307 -37.70 6.18 -19.92
C PRO A 307 -38.47 5.11 -20.71
N ALA A 308 -38.97 4.11 -20.01
CA ALA A 308 -39.81 3.08 -20.59
C ALA A 308 -41.01 3.75 -21.27
N ALA A 309 -41.11 3.63 -22.59
CA ALA A 309 -42.27 4.05 -23.34
C ALA A 309 -43.49 3.30 -22.78
N CYS A 310 -44.43 4.06 -22.24
CA CYS A 310 -45.75 3.60 -21.82
C CYS A 310 -46.46 3.02 -23.05
N LYS A 311 -46.51 1.69 -23.16
CA LYS A 311 -47.43 1.02 -24.09
C LYS A 311 -48.80 1.00 -23.44
N ALA A 312 -49.63 1.97 -23.84
CA ALA A 312 -51.07 1.82 -23.77
C ALA A 312 -51.48 0.68 -24.71
N GLN A 313 -52.13 -0.35 -24.20
CA GLN A 313 -52.91 -1.28 -25.00
C GLN A 313 -54.34 -1.25 -24.48
N PHE A 314 -55.19 -0.65 -25.31
CA PHE A 314 -56.60 -0.99 -25.43
C PHE A 314 -56.71 -2.47 -25.80
N GLN A 315 -57.49 -3.23 -25.04
CA GLN A 315 -58.53 -4.14 -25.54
C GLN A 315 -59.38 -4.63 -24.36
#